data_AF-A0A5C6C5J3-F1
#
_entry.id   AF-A0A5C6C5J3-F1
#
_cell.length_a   1.000
_cell.length_b   1.000
_cell.length_c   1.000
_cell.angle_alpha   90.00
_cell.angle_beta   90.00
_cell.angle_gamma   90.00
#
_symmetry.space_group_name_H-M   'P 1'
#
loop_
_entity.id
_entity.type
_entity.pdbx_description
1 polymer ?
#
loop_
_entity_poly.entity_id
_entity_poly.type
_entity_poly.pdbx_seq_one_letter_code
_entity_poly.pdbx_strand_id
1 'polypeptide(L)'
;MVILQHRRERFHPFNTARIVSESLQQCQLLVAYNDELAQQFETLTLHDDVGLLYPGPHSELLSELPPPRRPSQLVVLDGTWHQAKTLYRDIPRLHELPQYRLAPTSPGRYRIRREPNEHALSTLEATVAALMDLEPENEALAGLTKVFDRMIGDQLRETTTNWRQNSRRRRGSANVPRILTGDLKNIVVAYGERESGLPRPIYWNAMRLGNGERFACAIESDAFEDDQLMHHLRLDRHVVKNAVSMDEFCKRWRAFVRTGDRIALQHHGTADLLRSVGADFVPKVILKSINVPASIKKKNPTQSSPEGSRAQERLQTAVDYVYRLNAMYRDSASPIVIPD
;
A
#
# COMPACT_ATOMS: atom_id res chain seq x y z
N MET A 1 -8.95 -30.21 -0.77
CA MET A 1 -8.32 -28.88 -0.90
C MET A 1 -8.05 -28.28 0.48
N VAL A 2 -6.91 -27.64 0.69
CA VAL A 2 -6.61 -26.80 1.85
C VAL A 2 -6.30 -25.39 1.36
N ILE A 3 -6.94 -24.37 1.92
CA ILE A 3 -6.68 -22.97 1.58
C ILE A 3 -6.12 -22.25 2.80
N LEU A 4 -4.93 -21.66 2.64
CA LEU A 4 -4.31 -20.79 3.64
C LEU A 4 -4.59 -19.33 3.28
N GLN A 5 -5.52 -18.69 3.98
CA GLN A 5 -5.93 -17.32 3.72
C GLN A 5 -5.31 -16.35 4.71
N HIS A 6 -4.66 -15.31 4.18
CA HIS A 6 -4.15 -14.23 4.99
C HIS A 6 -5.31 -13.44 5.66
N ARG A 7 -5.28 -13.24 6.98
CA ARG A 7 -6.38 -12.62 7.78
C ARG A 7 -7.00 -11.33 7.21
N ARG A 8 -6.23 -10.51 6.49
CA ARG A 8 -6.71 -9.23 5.94
C ARG A 8 -7.72 -9.41 4.81
N GLU A 9 -7.71 -10.58 4.16
CA GLU A 9 -8.65 -10.91 3.09
C GLU A 9 -10.00 -11.39 3.63
N ARG A 10 -10.08 -11.81 4.90
CA ARG A 10 -11.31 -12.33 5.52
C ARG A 10 -12.48 -11.34 5.53
N PHE A 11 -12.15 -10.05 5.62
CA PHE A 11 -13.11 -8.94 5.63
C PHE A 11 -13.27 -8.30 4.25
N HIS A 12 -12.61 -8.83 3.22
CA HIS A 12 -12.80 -8.33 1.87
C HIS A 12 -14.23 -8.69 1.43
N PRO A 13 -15.01 -7.72 0.92
CA PRO A 13 -16.41 -7.96 0.52
C PRO A 13 -16.57 -9.06 -0.54
N PHE A 14 -15.47 -9.46 -1.20
CA PHE A 14 -15.40 -10.48 -2.27
C PHE A 14 -14.35 -11.53 -1.93
N ASN A 15 -14.58 -12.29 -0.86
CA ASN A 15 -13.70 -13.36 -0.40
C ASN A 15 -13.85 -14.60 -1.31
N THR A 16 -13.02 -14.69 -2.35
CA THR A 16 -13.03 -15.82 -3.31
C THR A 16 -12.72 -17.16 -2.66
N ALA A 17 -11.87 -17.20 -1.63
CA ALA A 17 -11.62 -18.43 -0.87
C ALA A 17 -12.87 -18.93 -0.15
N ARG A 18 -13.72 -18.03 0.35
CA ARG A 18 -15.00 -18.42 0.97
C ARG A 18 -15.95 -19.05 -0.05
N ILE A 19 -16.06 -18.50 -1.26
CA ILE A 19 -16.89 -19.11 -2.31
C ILE A 19 -16.40 -20.52 -2.62
N VAL A 20 -15.09 -20.69 -2.75
CA VAL A 20 -14.49 -22.02 -2.97
C VAL A 20 -14.78 -22.96 -1.80
N SER A 21 -14.56 -22.53 -0.56
CA SER A 21 -14.75 -23.39 0.61
C SER A 21 -16.20 -23.83 0.80
N GLU A 22 -17.17 -22.99 0.44
CA GLU A 22 -18.60 -23.30 0.54
C GLU A 22 -19.09 -24.14 -0.66
N SER A 23 -18.35 -24.16 -1.78
CA SER A 23 -18.76 -24.86 -3.00
C SER A 23 -18.13 -26.25 -3.17
N LEU A 24 -17.00 -26.51 -2.50
CA LEU A 24 -16.30 -27.79 -2.58
C LEU A 24 -16.64 -28.68 -1.38
N GLN A 25 -16.89 -29.98 -1.63
CA GLN A 25 -17.23 -30.94 -0.57
C GLN A 25 -16.07 -31.20 0.41
N GLN A 26 -14.83 -31.17 -0.08
CA GLN A 26 -13.63 -31.45 0.71
C GLN A 26 -12.66 -30.27 0.65
N CYS A 27 -13.04 -29.17 1.30
CA CYS A 27 -12.21 -27.98 1.40
C CYS A 27 -12.06 -27.51 2.85
N GLN A 28 -10.82 -27.36 3.30
CA GLN A 28 -10.50 -26.76 4.60
C GLN A 28 -9.92 -25.36 4.39
N LEU A 29 -10.55 -24.36 5.00
CA LEU A 29 -10.09 -22.97 4.95
C LEU A 29 -9.47 -22.59 6.30
N LEU A 30 -8.17 -22.32 6.32
CA LEU A 30 -7.45 -21.80 7.49
C LEU A 30 -7.23 -20.29 7.32
N VAL A 31 -7.64 -19.50 8.32
CA VAL A 31 -7.56 -18.03 8.28
C VAL A 31 -6.93 -17.51 9.55
N ALA A 32 -5.68 -17.06 9.47
CA ALA A 32 -4.98 -16.52 10.63
C ALA A 32 -3.83 -15.56 10.24
N TYR A 33 -3.07 -15.10 11.23
CA TYR A 33 -1.78 -14.45 10.99
C TYR A 33 -0.75 -15.47 10.49
N ASN A 34 0.33 -15.01 9.84
CA ASN A 34 1.33 -15.90 9.26
C ASN A 34 1.89 -16.91 10.28
N ASP A 35 2.30 -16.45 11.47
CA ASP A 35 2.88 -17.32 12.50
C ASP A 35 1.88 -18.35 13.02
N GLU A 36 0.61 -17.96 13.12
CA GLU A 36 -0.47 -18.84 13.58
C GLU A 36 -0.88 -19.82 12.48
N LEU A 37 -0.94 -19.37 11.21
CA LEU A 37 -1.12 -20.26 10.05
C LEU A 37 0.03 -21.27 9.96
N ALA A 38 1.27 -20.85 10.24
CA ALA A 38 2.41 -21.75 10.26
C ALA A 38 2.21 -22.88 11.30
N GLN A 39 1.80 -22.53 12.53
CA GLN A 39 1.54 -23.51 13.59
C GLN A 39 0.36 -24.44 13.27
N GLN A 40 -0.75 -23.89 12.76
CA GLN A 40 -1.91 -24.69 12.36
C GLN A 40 -1.57 -25.61 11.19
N PHE A 41 -0.83 -25.09 10.20
CA PHE A 41 -0.43 -25.86 9.04
C PHE A 41 0.60 -26.93 9.39
N GLU A 42 1.50 -26.68 10.34
CA GLU A 42 2.50 -27.66 10.79
C GLU A 42 1.84 -28.94 11.34
N THR A 43 0.77 -28.79 12.10
CA THR A 43 0.06 -29.91 12.74
C THR A 43 -1.03 -30.53 11.88
N LEU A 44 -1.30 -29.95 10.70
CA LEU A 44 -2.37 -30.40 9.82
C LEU A 44 -2.02 -31.75 9.16
N THR A 45 -2.89 -32.73 9.25
CA THR A 45 -2.74 -33.98 8.49
C THR A 45 -3.00 -33.71 7.01
N LEU A 46 -2.02 -34.02 6.17
CA LEU A 46 -2.09 -33.92 4.72
C LEU A 46 -1.98 -35.33 4.12
N HIS A 47 -2.45 -35.49 2.89
CA HIS A 47 -2.25 -36.72 2.13
C HIS A 47 -0.77 -36.85 1.71
N ASP A 48 -0.31 -38.07 1.47
CA ASP A 48 1.08 -38.34 1.07
C ASP A 48 1.44 -37.72 -0.29
N ASP A 49 0.46 -37.54 -1.17
CA ASP A 49 0.59 -36.96 -2.50
C ASP A 49 0.14 -35.50 -2.57
N VAL A 50 0.13 -34.80 -1.42
CA VAL A 50 -0.27 -33.39 -1.37
C VAL A 50 0.66 -32.49 -2.19
N GLY A 51 0.07 -31.55 -2.91
CA GLY A 51 0.76 -30.56 -3.73
C GLY A 51 0.47 -29.12 -3.32
N LEU A 52 1.45 -28.24 -3.49
CA LEU A 52 1.27 -26.80 -3.35
C LEU A 52 0.98 -26.17 -4.73
N LEU A 53 -0.15 -25.50 -4.86
CA LEU A 53 -0.47 -24.68 -6.03
C LEU A 53 0.21 -23.30 -5.90
N TYR A 54 1.44 -23.19 -6.39
CA TYR A 54 2.24 -21.97 -6.31
C TYR A 54 3.32 -21.92 -7.40
N PRO A 55 3.49 -20.79 -8.11
CA PRO A 55 4.48 -20.66 -9.18
C PRO A 55 5.89 -20.37 -8.63
N GLY A 56 6.48 -21.37 -7.97
CA GLY A 56 7.86 -21.30 -7.50
C GLY A 56 8.89 -21.66 -8.59
N PRO A 57 10.19 -21.51 -8.31
CA PRO A 57 11.26 -21.72 -9.30
C PRO A 57 11.36 -23.16 -9.81
N HIS A 58 10.87 -24.14 -9.04
CA HIS A 58 10.90 -25.56 -9.38
C HIS A 58 9.50 -26.14 -9.64
N SER A 59 8.49 -25.29 -9.87
CA SER A 59 7.12 -25.77 -10.05
C SER A 59 6.90 -26.46 -11.40
N GLU A 60 6.33 -27.66 -11.37
CA GLU A 60 5.90 -28.40 -12.57
C GLU A 60 4.54 -27.87 -13.08
N LEU A 61 4.29 -27.99 -14.38
CA LEU A 61 3.00 -27.58 -14.95
C LEU A 61 1.95 -28.67 -14.66
N LEU A 62 0.87 -28.31 -13.95
CA LEU A 62 -0.13 -29.28 -13.48
C LEU A 62 -0.77 -30.07 -14.64
N SER A 63 -1.08 -29.39 -15.75
CA SER A 63 -1.69 -29.98 -16.95
C SER A 63 -0.79 -31.01 -17.66
N GLU A 64 0.52 -30.97 -17.43
CA GLU A 64 1.50 -31.87 -18.07
C GLU A 64 1.82 -33.10 -17.21
N LEU A 65 1.28 -33.18 -15.99
CA LEU A 65 1.55 -34.31 -15.10
C LEU A 65 0.80 -35.58 -15.58
N PRO A 66 1.49 -36.73 -15.64
CA PRO A 66 0.83 -38.01 -15.88
C PRO A 66 -0.07 -38.35 -14.69
N PRO A 67 -1.20 -39.07 -14.89
CA PRO A 67 -2.18 -39.34 -13.84
C PRO A 67 -1.60 -39.85 -12.49
N PRO A 68 -0.61 -40.76 -12.45
CA PRO A 68 -0.05 -41.25 -11.19
C PRO A 68 0.75 -40.21 -10.39
N ARG A 69 1.15 -39.09 -11.01
CA ARG A 69 1.90 -37.99 -10.37
C ARG A 69 1.02 -36.79 -10.03
N ARG A 70 -0.28 -36.87 -10.30
CA ARG A 70 -1.23 -35.81 -10.01
C ARG A 70 -1.57 -35.84 -8.52
N PRO A 71 -1.54 -34.70 -7.82
CA PRO A 71 -1.86 -34.65 -6.40
C PRO A 71 -3.35 -34.90 -6.15
N SER A 72 -3.69 -35.78 -5.20
CA SER A 72 -5.07 -35.94 -4.71
C SER A 72 -5.52 -34.81 -3.78
N GLN A 73 -4.57 -34.05 -3.23
CA GLN A 73 -4.81 -32.91 -2.36
C GLN A 73 -3.98 -31.70 -2.78
N LEU A 74 -4.62 -30.55 -2.92
CA LEU A 74 -3.94 -29.28 -3.18
C LEU A 74 -4.00 -28.35 -1.96
N VAL A 75 -2.88 -27.68 -1.70
CA VAL A 75 -2.75 -26.51 -0.83
C VAL A 75 -2.71 -25.26 -1.70
N VAL A 76 -3.56 -24.28 -1.39
CA VAL A 76 -3.69 -23.02 -2.13
C VAL A 76 -3.48 -21.84 -1.18
N LEU A 77 -2.72 -20.83 -1.61
CA LEU A 77 -2.50 -19.61 -0.84
C LEU A 77 -3.46 -18.51 -1.29
N ASP A 78 -4.31 -18.02 -0.37
CA ASP A 78 -5.25 -16.93 -0.63
C ASP A 78 -4.75 -15.61 -0.04
N GLY A 79 -4.62 -14.62 -0.93
CA GLY A 79 -4.01 -13.34 -0.63
C GLY A 79 -3.84 -12.49 -1.87
N THR A 80 -3.56 -11.21 -1.70
CA THR A 80 -2.78 -10.48 -2.71
C THR A 80 -1.48 -11.23 -3.01
N TRP A 81 -0.92 -11.08 -4.21
CA TRP A 81 0.37 -11.67 -4.56
C TRP A 81 1.50 -11.38 -3.57
N HIS A 82 1.50 -10.19 -2.95
CA HIS A 82 2.45 -9.89 -1.89
C HIS A 82 2.21 -10.77 -0.66
N GLN A 83 0.97 -10.85 -0.18
CA GLN A 83 0.60 -11.71 0.95
C GLN A 83 0.86 -13.20 0.67
N ALA A 84 0.51 -13.70 -0.52
CA ALA A 84 0.78 -15.10 -0.89
C ALA A 84 2.29 -15.41 -0.88
N LYS A 85 3.13 -14.49 -1.40
CA LYS A 85 4.60 -14.61 -1.29
C LYS A 85 5.07 -14.56 0.16
N THR A 86 4.45 -13.75 0.99
CA THR A 86 4.76 -13.66 2.42
C THR A 86 4.36 -14.94 3.16
N LEU A 87 3.18 -15.49 2.90
CA LEU A 87 2.75 -16.79 3.44
C LEU A 87 3.69 -17.91 3.02
N TYR A 88 4.04 -17.98 1.73
CA TYR A 88 5.00 -18.96 1.23
C TYR A 88 6.36 -18.86 1.94
N ARG A 89 6.87 -17.64 2.15
CA ARG A 89 8.15 -17.40 2.83
C ARG A 89 8.11 -17.74 4.34
N ASP A 90 6.99 -17.45 4.99
CA ASP A 90 6.89 -17.48 6.46
C ASP A 90 6.37 -18.82 7.01
N ILE A 91 5.88 -19.73 6.16
CA ILE A 91 5.37 -21.05 6.57
C ILE A 91 6.34 -22.13 6.04
N PRO A 92 7.29 -22.62 6.85
CA PRO A 92 8.38 -23.47 6.40
C PRO A 92 7.92 -24.76 5.70
N ARG A 93 6.89 -25.43 6.24
CA ARG A 93 6.35 -26.69 5.70
C ARG A 93 5.86 -26.57 4.24
N LEU A 94 5.52 -25.37 3.76
CA LEU A 94 5.17 -25.17 2.35
C LEU A 94 6.35 -25.42 1.39
N HIS A 95 7.58 -25.25 1.85
CA HIS A 95 8.78 -25.49 1.05
C HIS A 95 9.08 -26.98 0.83
N GLU A 96 8.48 -27.86 1.63
CA GLU A 96 8.65 -29.31 1.57
C GLU A 96 7.71 -29.95 0.54
N LEU A 97 6.67 -29.23 0.12
CA LEU A 97 5.65 -29.76 -0.78
C LEU A 97 6.10 -29.66 -2.25
N PRO A 98 5.79 -30.70 -3.08
CA PRO A 98 5.84 -30.57 -4.53
C PRO A 98 5.04 -29.35 -5.00
N GLN A 99 5.61 -28.57 -5.92
CA GLN A 99 5.01 -27.31 -6.37
C GLN A 99 4.45 -27.46 -7.78
N TYR A 100 3.23 -26.98 -7.94
CA TYR A 100 2.53 -27.00 -9.21
C TYR A 100 2.11 -25.60 -9.61
N ARG A 101 2.28 -25.29 -10.90
CA ARG A 101 1.82 -24.04 -11.50
C ARG A 101 0.74 -24.32 -12.54
N LEU A 102 -0.02 -23.29 -12.84
CA LEU A 102 -0.99 -23.25 -13.92
C LEU A 102 -0.44 -22.44 -15.09
N ALA A 103 -0.89 -22.76 -16.31
CA ALA A 103 -0.62 -21.97 -17.51
C ALA A 103 -1.95 -21.51 -18.14
N PRO A 104 -2.64 -20.53 -17.54
CA PRO A 104 -3.91 -20.06 -18.07
C PRO A 104 -3.71 -19.47 -19.47
N THR A 105 -4.43 -20.02 -20.44
CA THR A 105 -4.41 -19.61 -21.85
C THR A 105 -5.26 -18.37 -22.13
N SER A 106 -6.07 -17.95 -21.16
CA SER A 106 -6.93 -16.77 -21.23
C SER A 106 -6.67 -15.86 -20.03
N PRO A 107 -6.88 -14.54 -20.17
CA PRO A 107 -6.76 -13.62 -19.04
C PRO A 107 -7.74 -13.94 -17.91
N GLY A 108 -7.35 -13.61 -16.68
CA GLY A 108 -8.23 -13.66 -15.51
C GLY A 108 -9.54 -12.88 -15.73
N ARG A 109 -10.66 -13.49 -15.33
CA ARG A 109 -12.02 -12.94 -15.35
C ARG A 109 -12.27 -12.00 -14.17
N TYR A 110 -11.42 -11.96 -13.15
CA TYR A 110 -11.62 -11.18 -11.93
C TYR A 110 -11.42 -9.66 -12.12
N ARG A 111 -12.37 -9.04 -12.83
CA ARG A 111 -12.32 -7.63 -13.27
C ARG A 111 -12.52 -6.59 -12.17
N ILE A 112 -12.81 -7.01 -10.94
CA ILE A 112 -13.10 -6.11 -9.81
C ILE A 112 -11.84 -5.82 -9.00
N ARG A 113 -10.82 -6.67 -9.07
CA ARG A 113 -9.55 -6.48 -8.37
C ARG A 113 -8.42 -6.26 -9.36
N ARG A 114 -7.40 -5.51 -8.95
CA ARG A 114 -6.22 -5.30 -9.78
C ARG A 114 -5.24 -6.44 -9.60
N GLU A 115 -5.02 -7.19 -10.67
CA GLU A 115 -4.06 -8.27 -10.75
C GLU A 115 -2.69 -7.78 -11.26
N PRO A 116 -1.57 -8.46 -10.91
CA PRO A 116 -0.22 -8.02 -11.28
C PRO A 116 0.10 -8.21 -12.76
N ASN A 117 -0.57 -9.15 -13.44
CA ASN A 117 -0.49 -9.38 -14.88
C ASN A 117 -1.82 -10.00 -15.36
N GLU A 118 -1.99 -10.10 -16.67
CA GLU A 118 -3.23 -10.60 -17.29
C GLU A 118 -3.47 -12.10 -17.03
N HIS A 119 -2.45 -12.85 -16.65
CA HIS A 119 -2.49 -14.30 -16.40
C HIS A 119 -2.60 -14.65 -14.90
N ALA A 120 -2.67 -13.66 -14.02
CA ALA A 120 -2.92 -13.91 -12.63
C ALA A 120 -4.38 -14.33 -12.46
N LEU A 121 -4.60 -15.32 -11.61
CA LEU A 121 -5.92 -15.86 -11.33
C LEU A 121 -6.29 -15.50 -9.90
N SER A 122 -7.57 -15.21 -9.66
CA SER A 122 -8.11 -15.23 -8.30
C SER A 122 -8.05 -16.64 -7.71
N THR A 123 -8.21 -16.78 -6.40
CA THR A 123 -8.22 -18.09 -5.73
C THR A 123 -9.27 -19.03 -6.29
N LEU A 124 -10.44 -18.50 -6.67
CA LEU A 124 -11.49 -19.29 -7.32
C LEU A 124 -11.07 -19.74 -8.70
N GLU A 125 -10.51 -18.86 -9.52
CA GLU A 125 -10.09 -19.21 -10.88
C GLU A 125 -8.91 -20.19 -10.88
N ALA A 126 -7.94 -19.98 -9.99
CA ALA A 126 -6.83 -20.91 -9.80
C ALA A 126 -7.34 -22.29 -9.34
N THR A 127 -8.31 -22.31 -8.43
CA THR A 127 -8.98 -23.54 -7.99
C THR A 127 -9.69 -24.24 -9.15
N VAL A 128 -10.53 -23.52 -9.90
CA VAL A 128 -11.28 -24.10 -11.03
C VAL A 128 -10.34 -24.63 -12.10
N ALA A 129 -9.30 -23.86 -12.45
CA ALA A 129 -8.32 -24.30 -13.45
C ALA A 129 -7.57 -25.55 -12.98
N ALA A 130 -7.12 -25.59 -11.72
CA ALA A 130 -6.46 -26.76 -11.18
C ALA A 130 -7.37 -28.00 -11.15
N LEU A 131 -8.63 -27.83 -10.74
CA LEU A 131 -9.60 -28.92 -10.74
C LEU A 131 -9.98 -29.38 -12.15
N MET A 132 -10.01 -28.50 -13.15
CA MET A 132 -10.22 -28.91 -14.55
C MET A 132 -9.06 -29.76 -15.08
N ASP A 133 -7.82 -29.46 -14.69
CA ASP A 133 -6.66 -30.27 -15.06
C ASP A 133 -6.68 -31.65 -14.40
N LEU A 134 -7.15 -31.72 -13.13
CA LEU A 134 -7.18 -32.93 -12.32
C LEU A 134 -8.42 -33.80 -12.56
N GLU A 135 -9.58 -33.17 -12.74
CA GLU A 135 -10.92 -33.77 -12.85
C GLU A 135 -11.67 -33.21 -14.07
N PRO A 136 -11.22 -33.51 -15.31
CA PRO A 136 -11.76 -32.90 -16.52
C PRO A 136 -13.26 -33.19 -16.77
N GLU A 137 -13.77 -34.31 -16.23
CA GLU A 137 -15.17 -34.73 -16.33
C GLU A 137 -16.09 -34.05 -15.29
N ASN A 138 -15.56 -33.17 -14.43
CA ASN A 138 -16.33 -32.52 -13.37
C ASN A 138 -17.16 -31.34 -13.92
N GLU A 139 -18.35 -31.65 -14.42
CA GLU A 139 -19.28 -30.66 -14.99
C GLU A 139 -19.74 -29.59 -13.97
N ALA A 140 -19.65 -29.86 -12.66
CA ALA A 140 -20.08 -28.92 -11.62
C ALA A 140 -19.18 -27.67 -11.52
N LEU A 141 -17.93 -27.76 -12.01
CA LEU A 141 -16.99 -26.62 -12.04
C LEU A 141 -17.50 -25.45 -12.89
N ALA A 142 -18.32 -25.74 -13.90
CA ALA A 142 -18.98 -24.71 -14.70
C ALA A 142 -19.97 -23.87 -13.86
N GLY A 143 -20.61 -24.47 -12.85
CA GLY A 143 -21.51 -23.79 -11.92
C GLY A 143 -20.78 -22.76 -11.05
N LEU A 144 -19.62 -23.15 -10.51
CA LEU A 144 -18.72 -22.27 -9.74
C LEU A 144 -18.30 -21.03 -10.54
N THR A 145 -17.94 -21.22 -11.81
CA THR A 145 -17.57 -20.12 -12.71
C THR A 145 -18.75 -19.18 -12.96
N LYS A 146 -19.96 -19.71 -13.15
CA LYS A 146 -21.17 -18.89 -13.34
C LYS A 146 -21.53 -18.06 -12.12
N VAL A 147 -21.41 -18.63 -10.91
CA VAL A 147 -21.64 -17.90 -9.65
C VAL A 147 -20.64 -16.75 -9.52
N PHE A 148 -19.38 -17.00 -9.84
CA PHE A 148 -18.34 -15.98 -9.83
C PHE A 148 -18.63 -14.86 -10.84
N ASP A 149 -18.97 -15.20 -12.09
CA ASP A 149 -19.32 -14.22 -13.12
C ASP A 149 -20.54 -13.36 -12.73
N ARG A 150 -21.54 -13.97 -12.07
CA ARG A 150 -22.72 -13.25 -11.55
C ARG A 150 -22.34 -12.28 -10.44
N MET A 151 -21.56 -12.71 -9.45
CA MET A 151 -21.05 -11.85 -8.39
C MET A 151 -20.27 -10.68 -8.98
N ILE A 152 -19.43 -10.93 -10.00
CA ILE A 152 -18.72 -9.86 -10.68
C ILE A 152 -19.69 -8.88 -11.34
N GLY A 153 -20.68 -9.39 -12.08
CA GLY A 153 -21.70 -8.59 -12.74
C GLY A 153 -22.51 -7.72 -11.77
N ASP A 154 -22.97 -8.28 -10.66
CA ASP A 154 -23.71 -7.57 -9.60
C ASP A 154 -22.88 -6.41 -9.04
N GLN A 155 -21.61 -6.68 -8.72
CA GLN A 155 -20.74 -5.65 -8.17
C GLN A 155 -20.42 -4.54 -9.18
N LEU A 156 -20.26 -4.87 -10.46
CA LEU A 156 -20.07 -3.88 -11.50
C LEU A 156 -21.30 -2.99 -11.72
N ARG A 157 -22.51 -3.47 -11.37
CA ARG A 157 -23.77 -2.71 -11.42
C ARG A 157 -23.96 -1.79 -10.22
N GLU A 158 -23.59 -2.22 -9.01
CA GLU A 158 -23.80 -1.45 -7.77
C GLU A 158 -22.72 -0.40 -7.46
N THR A 159 -21.59 -0.42 -8.18
CA THR A 159 -20.46 0.48 -7.90
C THR A 159 -20.72 1.91 -8.44
N THR A 160 -21.36 2.78 -7.64
CA THR A 160 -21.21 4.26 -7.68
C THR A 160 -20.01 4.76 -6.87
N THR A 161 -19.26 3.86 -6.22
CA THR A 161 -18.04 4.19 -5.51
C THR A 161 -16.83 4.23 -6.45
N ASN A 162 -15.95 5.22 -6.27
CA ASN A 162 -14.79 5.59 -7.10
C ASN A 162 -13.73 4.48 -7.39
N TRP A 163 -14.01 3.20 -7.17
CA TRP A 163 -13.11 2.09 -7.42
C TRP A 163 -12.68 1.97 -8.89
N ARG A 164 -13.54 2.36 -9.84
CA ARG A 164 -13.25 2.36 -11.29
C ARG A 164 -12.43 3.55 -11.80
N GLN A 165 -12.14 4.59 -11.00
CA GLN A 165 -11.29 5.71 -11.43
C GLN A 165 -9.79 5.51 -11.18
N ASN A 166 -9.34 4.29 -10.82
CA ASN A 166 -7.93 3.93 -11.00
C ASN A 166 -7.65 3.52 -12.45
N SER A 167 -7.91 4.46 -13.37
CA SER A 167 -7.43 4.47 -14.76
C SER A 167 -5.96 4.04 -14.79
N ARG A 168 -5.64 3.03 -15.60
CA ARG A 168 -4.30 2.52 -15.98
C ARG A 168 -3.14 3.16 -15.20
N ARG A 169 -2.44 2.43 -14.33
CA ARG A 169 -1.02 2.80 -14.04
C ARG A 169 -0.29 2.66 -15.38
N ARG A 170 -0.18 3.76 -16.14
CA ARG A 170 0.93 3.98 -17.06
C ARG A 170 2.21 3.64 -16.28
N ARG A 171 3.10 2.85 -16.87
CA ARG A 171 4.43 2.58 -16.34
C ARG A 171 5.16 3.92 -16.21
N GLY A 172 5.06 4.53 -15.04
CA GLY A 172 5.78 5.72 -14.60
C GLY A 172 6.08 5.52 -13.13
N SER A 173 7.37 5.41 -12.80
CA SER A 173 7.99 5.25 -11.48
C SER A 173 7.14 4.66 -10.34
N ALA A 174 7.38 3.38 -10.05
CA ALA A 174 6.55 2.45 -9.28
C ALA A 174 6.05 2.83 -7.86
N ASN A 175 6.44 3.97 -7.25
CA ASN A 175 6.22 4.22 -5.82
C ASN A 175 5.75 5.63 -5.44
N VAL A 176 5.46 6.53 -6.40
CA VAL A 176 4.96 7.89 -6.09
C VAL A 176 3.42 7.89 -6.00
N PRO A 177 2.82 8.34 -4.88
CA PRO A 177 1.36 8.48 -4.77
C PRO A 177 0.81 9.41 -5.86
N ARG A 178 -0.28 9.01 -6.54
CA ARG A 178 -0.91 9.77 -7.66
C ARG A 178 -1.21 11.22 -7.35
N ILE A 179 -1.45 11.50 -6.07
CA ILE A 179 -1.75 12.82 -5.56
C ILE A 179 -0.58 13.80 -5.69
N LEU A 180 0.65 13.28 -5.73
CA LEU A 180 1.87 14.04 -5.94
C LEU A 180 2.31 14.05 -7.41
N THR A 181 1.61 13.36 -8.31
CA THR A 181 1.96 13.25 -9.73
C THR A 181 1.09 14.13 -10.63
N GLY A 182 -0.01 14.66 -10.11
CA GLY A 182 -0.93 15.55 -10.84
C GLY A 182 -0.70 17.03 -10.53
N ASP A 183 -1.80 17.78 -10.51
CA ASP A 183 -1.83 19.18 -10.06
C ASP A 183 -1.56 19.24 -8.54
N LEU A 184 -0.56 20.04 -8.15
CA LEU A 184 -0.13 20.16 -6.76
C LEU A 184 -0.91 21.23 -5.98
N LYS A 185 -1.94 21.86 -6.57
CA LYS A 185 -2.61 23.02 -5.97
C LYS A 185 -3.13 22.85 -4.54
N ASN A 186 -3.60 21.65 -4.22
CA ASN A 186 -4.18 21.29 -2.91
C ASN A 186 -3.20 20.48 -2.05
N ILE A 187 -1.92 20.41 -2.44
CA ILE A 187 -0.88 19.80 -1.61
C ILE A 187 -0.38 20.83 -0.61
N VAL A 188 -0.48 20.50 0.67
CA VAL A 188 0.12 21.26 1.76
C VAL A 188 1.30 20.46 2.29
N VAL A 189 2.52 20.97 2.13
CA VAL A 189 3.69 20.35 2.76
C VAL A 189 3.85 20.96 4.14
N ALA A 190 4.01 20.13 5.18
CA ALA A 190 4.14 20.62 6.54
C ALA A 190 5.31 19.95 7.29
N TYR A 191 5.88 20.68 8.23
CA TYR A 191 6.95 20.23 9.10
C TYR A 191 6.76 20.83 10.50
N GLY A 192 7.14 20.06 11.52
CA GLY A 192 7.02 20.47 12.91
C GLY A 192 8.24 20.06 13.72
N GLU A 193 8.65 20.93 14.64
CA GLU A 193 9.62 20.63 15.68
C GLU A 193 8.89 20.24 16.95
N ARG A 194 9.49 19.33 17.69
CA ARG A 194 8.94 18.80 18.93
C ARG A 194 9.81 19.19 20.11
N GLU A 195 9.17 19.18 21.28
CA GLU A 195 9.87 19.21 22.55
C GLU A 195 10.65 17.90 22.77
N SER A 196 11.80 18.00 23.43
CA SER A 196 12.56 16.82 23.84
C SER A 196 11.79 16.06 24.93
N GLY A 197 11.55 14.77 24.73
CA GLY A 197 10.89 13.92 25.72
C GLY A 197 9.35 13.94 25.69
N LEU A 198 8.72 14.92 25.04
CA LEU A 198 7.26 14.98 24.90
C LEU A 198 6.82 14.93 23.42
N PRO A 199 5.75 14.20 23.08
CA PRO A 199 5.23 14.14 21.71
C PRO A 199 4.40 15.38 21.36
N ARG A 200 4.86 16.59 21.71
CA ARG A 200 4.14 17.86 21.55
C ARG A 200 4.88 18.77 20.55
N PRO A 201 4.17 19.41 19.60
CA PRO A 201 4.80 20.39 18.72
C PRO A 201 5.09 21.69 19.49
N ILE A 202 6.29 22.22 19.28
CA ILE A 202 6.72 23.54 19.80
C ILE A 202 6.80 24.58 18.69
N TYR A 203 6.97 24.12 17.45
CA TYR A 203 6.95 24.97 16.26
C TYR A 203 6.38 24.20 15.08
N TRP A 204 5.51 24.85 14.30
CA TRP A 204 4.87 24.24 13.14
C TRP A 204 4.91 25.18 11.95
N ASN A 205 5.30 24.67 10.77
CA ASN A 205 5.22 25.42 9.53
C ASN A 205 4.68 24.56 8.38
N ALA A 206 4.07 25.23 7.41
CA ALA A 206 3.55 24.58 6.22
C ALA A 206 3.53 25.52 5.01
N MET A 207 3.43 24.94 3.82
CA MET A 207 3.25 25.67 2.58
C MET A 207 2.30 24.93 1.64
N ARG A 208 1.32 25.64 1.10
CA ARG A 208 0.46 25.17 0.02
C ARG A 208 1.17 25.35 -1.32
N LEU A 209 1.30 24.29 -2.10
CA LEU A 209 2.09 24.33 -3.34
C LEU A 209 1.38 25.06 -4.50
N GLY A 210 0.05 25.21 -4.45
CA GLY A 210 -0.70 25.86 -5.53
C GLY A 210 -0.51 27.36 -5.67
N ASN A 211 -0.35 28.06 -4.55
CA ASN A 211 -0.30 29.52 -4.49
C ASN A 211 0.84 30.04 -3.60
N GLY A 212 1.62 29.15 -2.98
CA GLY A 212 2.70 29.53 -2.06
C GLY A 212 2.22 30.05 -0.71
N GLU A 213 0.94 29.91 -0.37
CA GLU A 213 0.40 30.31 0.93
C GLU A 213 1.10 29.55 2.07
N ARG A 214 1.58 30.29 3.08
CA ARG A 214 2.40 29.75 4.16
C ARG A 214 1.65 29.79 5.50
N PHE A 215 1.97 28.82 6.35
CA PHE A 215 1.62 28.78 7.76
C PHE A 215 2.90 28.70 8.56
N ALA A 216 2.99 29.45 9.65
CA ALA A 216 4.08 29.33 10.63
C ALA A 216 3.56 29.74 12.01
N CYS A 217 3.89 28.96 13.03
CA CYS A 217 3.41 29.17 14.38
C CYS A 217 4.41 28.61 15.40
N ALA A 218 4.90 29.45 16.31
CA ALA A 218 5.50 28.98 17.56
C ALA A 218 4.38 28.68 18.56
N ILE A 219 4.58 27.67 19.39
CA ILE A 219 3.61 27.16 20.35
C ILE A 219 4.23 27.23 21.73
N GLU A 220 3.52 27.82 22.68
CA GLU A 220 3.99 28.02 24.06
C GLU A 220 4.56 26.73 24.65
N SER A 221 5.81 26.81 25.11
CA SER A 221 6.58 25.73 25.73
C SER A 221 7.75 26.33 26.49
N ASP A 222 8.02 25.78 27.68
CA ASP A 222 9.16 26.14 28.52
C ASP A 222 10.49 25.76 27.85
N ALA A 223 10.47 24.88 26.86
CA ALA A 223 11.66 24.46 26.12
C ALA A 223 12.36 25.63 25.39
N PHE A 224 11.69 26.75 25.17
CA PHE A 224 12.31 27.94 24.55
C PHE A 224 13.31 28.67 25.46
N GLU A 225 13.33 28.38 26.76
CA GLU A 225 14.34 28.87 27.70
C GLU A 225 15.68 28.11 27.57
N ASP A 226 15.69 26.95 26.89
CA ASP A 226 16.91 26.20 26.61
C ASP A 226 17.69 26.82 25.43
N ASP A 227 18.80 27.49 25.75
CA ASP A 227 19.68 28.13 24.77
C ASP A 227 20.31 27.13 23.77
N GLN A 228 20.58 25.90 24.17
CA GLN A 228 21.10 24.87 23.25
C GLN A 228 20.03 24.45 22.25
N LEU A 229 18.80 24.25 22.71
CA LEU A 229 17.67 23.98 21.83
C LEU A 229 17.42 25.16 20.89
N MET A 230 17.42 26.38 21.39
CA MET A 230 17.20 27.59 20.58
C MET A 230 18.29 27.78 19.52
N HIS A 231 19.55 27.53 19.86
CA HIS A 231 20.64 27.51 18.89
C HIS A 231 20.43 26.43 17.82
N HIS A 232 19.95 25.24 18.20
CA HIS A 232 19.63 24.15 17.27
C HIS A 232 18.47 24.49 16.33
N LEU A 233 17.39 25.09 16.85
CA LEU A 233 16.18 25.43 16.11
C LEU A 233 16.40 26.61 15.15
N ARG A 234 17.33 27.52 15.48
CA ARG A 234 17.56 28.78 14.75
C ARG A 234 16.28 29.61 14.57
N LEU A 235 15.40 29.59 15.57
CA LEU A 235 14.19 30.40 15.56
C LEU A 235 14.51 31.82 16.02
N ASP A 236 13.95 32.81 15.33
CA ASP A 236 14.01 34.20 15.75
C ASP A 236 13.29 34.37 17.11
N ARG A 237 13.93 35.07 18.05
CA ARG A 237 13.35 35.35 19.38
C ARG A 237 12.03 36.11 19.29
N HIS A 238 11.80 36.92 18.25
CA HIS A 238 10.53 37.57 18.00
C HIS A 238 9.40 36.57 17.65
N VAL A 239 9.72 35.48 16.94
CA VAL A 239 8.74 34.42 16.65
C VAL A 239 8.34 33.71 17.94
N VAL A 240 9.31 33.43 18.83
CA VAL A 240 9.06 32.81 20.14
C VAL A 240 8.24 33.72 21.05
N LYS A 241 8.53 35.03 21.07
CA LYS A 241 7.76 36.02 21.85
C LYS A 241 6.28 36.09 21.45
N ASN A 242 5.96 35.73 20.20
CA ASN A 242 4.60 35.67 19.68
C ASN A 242 4.07 34.23 19.62
N ALA A 243 4.64 33.31 20.40
CA ALA A 243 4.10 31.96 20.53
C ALA A 243 2.65 32.01 21.03
N VAL A 244 1.85 31.06 20.57
CA VAL A 244 0.44 30.96 20.94
C VAL A 244 0.18 29.71 21.76
N SER A 245 -0.95 29.69 22.46
CA SER A 245 -1.42 28.50 23.16
C SER A 245 -1.66 27.34 22.20
N MET A 246 -1.63 26.11 22.72
CA MET A 246 -1.90 24.92 21.90
C MET A 246 -3.29 24.95 21.24
N ASP A 247 -4.30 25.48 21.94
CA ASP A 247 -5.66 25.57 21.39
C ASP A 247 -5.74 26.56 20.22
N GLU A 248 -5.10 27.72 20.36
CA GLU A 248 -5.02 28.72 19.29
C GLU A 248 -4.23 28.18 18.08
N PHE A 249 -3.16 27.41 18.31
CA PHE A 249 -2.47 26.68 17.24
C PHE A 249 -3.43 25.73 16.51
N CYS A 250 -4.15 24.88 17.24
CA CYS A 250 -5.10 23.92 16.66
C CYS A 250 -6.19 24.63 15.85
N LYS A 251 -6.72 25.75 16.35
CA LYS A 251 -7.71 26.59 15.67
C LYS A 251 -7.16 27.18 14.37
N ARG A 252 -5.99 27.82 14.43
CA ARG A 252 -5.32 28.42 13.24
C ARG A 252 -5.00 27.35 12.20
N TRP A 253 -4.52 26.19 12.64
CA TRP A 253 -4.19 25.10 11.74
C TRP A 253 -5.43 24.56 11.01
N ARG A 254 -6.53 24.33 11.72
CA ARG A 254 -7.80 23.90 11.09
C ARG A 254 -8.37 24.95 10.14
N ALA A 255 -8.16 26.24 10.43
CA ALA A 255 -8.58 27.32 9.53
C ALA A 255 -7.70 27.39 8.26
N PHE A 256 -6.42 27.06 8.36
CA PHE A 256 -5.49 27.03 7.23
C PHE A 256 -5.74 25.85 6.27
N VAL A 257 -6.06 24.67 6.81
CA VAL A 257 -6.32 23.46 6.03
C VAL A 257 -7.75 23.49 5.47
N ARG A 258 -7.88 23.47 4.15
CA ARG A 258 -9.16 23.55 3.42
C ARG A 258 -9.71 22.17 3.11
N THR A 259 -11.02 22.09 2.90
CA THR A 259 -11.68 20.88 2.38
C THR A 259 -11.06 20.49 1.03
N GLY A 260 -10.54 19.28 0.94
CA GLY A 260 -9.87 18.76 -0.26
C GLY A 260 -8.35 18.89 -0.25
N ASP A 261 -7.77 19.56 0.76
CA ASP A 261 -6.33 19.58 0.96
C ASP A 261 -5.78 18.19 1.29
N ARG A 262 -4.52 18.02 0.94
CA ARG A 262 -3.77 16.78 1.07
C ARG A 262 -2.43 17.11 1.63
N ILE A 263 -2.14 16.58 2.80
CA ILE A 263 -0.99 17.06 3.55
C ILE A 263 0.16 16.08 3.45
N ALA A 264 1.28 16.59 2.98
CA ALA A 264 2.53 15.87 2.82
C ALA A 264 3.46 16.15 4.00
N LEU A 265 3.88 15.10 4.69
CA LEU A 265 4.75 15.16 5.87
C LEU A 265 6.01 14.34 5.62
N GLN A 266 7.15 14.81 6.12
CA GLN A 266 8.42 14.11 5.87
C GLN A 266 8.48 12.75 6.60
N HIS A 267 8.02 12.70 7.86
CA HIS A 267 8.15 11.54 8.74
C HIS A 267 6.85 11.23 9.48
N HIS A 268 6.67 9.97 9.89
CA HIS A 268 5.56 9.56 10.77
C HIS A 268 5.56 10.34 12.10
N GLY A 269 6.75 10.55 12.70
CA GLY A 269 6.86 11.32 13.95
C GLY A 269 6.30 12.74 13.85
N THR A 270 6.39 13.40 12.68
CA THR A 270 5.78 14.72 12.46
C THR A 270 4.25 14.63 12.40
N ALA A 271 3.69 13.54 11.85
CA ALA A 271 2.25 13.30 11.86
C ALA A 271 1.72 13.02 13.27
N ASP A 272 2.54 12.41 14.12
CA ASP A 272 2.16 12.08 15.48
C ASP A 272 2.08 13.33 16.38
N LEU A 273 2.81 14.41 16.06
CA LEU A 273 2.70 15.71 16.75
C LEU A 273 1.32 16.37 16.56
N LEU A 274 0.70 16.22 15.40
CA LEU A 274 -0.65 16.73 15.17
C LEU A 274 -1.69 15.84 15.83
N ARG A 275 -1.47 14.52 15.82
CA ARG A 275 -2.36 13.56 16.46
C ARG A 275 -2.39 13.74 17.98
N SER A 276 -1.24 13.97 18.61
CA SER A 276 -1.14 14.15 20.06
C SER A 276 -1.94 15.36 20.58
N VAL A 277 -2.17 16.36 19.73
CA VAL A 277 -2.92 17.58 20.08
C VAL A 277 -4.31 17.64 19.45
N GLY A 278 -4.77 16.54 18.83
CA GLY A 278 -6.09 16.47 18.18
C GLY A 278 -6.24 17.36 16.94
N ALA A 279 -5.13 17.77 16.30
CA ALA A 279 -5.08 18.60 15.10
C ALA A 279 -4.89 17.77 13.80
N ASP A 280 -5.12 16.46 13.84
CA ASP A 280 -4.97 15.57 12.67
C ASP A 280 -5.92 15.95 11.53
N PHE A 281 -5.49 15.69 10.30
CA PHE A 281 -6.25 15.92 9.08
C PHE A 281 -6.04 14.74 8.14
N VAL A 282 -7.02 14.54 7.27
CA VAL A 282 -7.01 13.48 6.28
C VAL A 282 -7.42 14.13 4.96
N PRO A 283 -6.81 13.75 3.83
CA PRO A 283 -5.77 12.72 3.65
C PRO A 283 -4.31 13.16 3.84
N LYS A 284 -3.48 12.30 4.44
CA LYS A 284 -2.03 12.51 4.66
C LYS A 284 -1.14 11.61 3.80
N VAL A 285 0.03 12.12 3.42
CA VAL A 285 1.07 11.41 2.66
C VAL A 285 2.39 11.50 3.42
N ILE A 286 3.04 10.37 3.69
CA ILE A 286 4.39 10.35 4.28
C ILE A 286 5.42 10.27 3.17
N LEU A 287 6.27 11.30 3.06
CA LEU A 287 7.24 11.43 1.97
C LEU A 287 8.38 10.43 2.10
N LYS A 288 8.89 10.16 3.31
CA LYS A 288 9.97 9.18 3.52
C LYS A 288 9.56 7.74 3.19
N SER A 289 8.26 7.40 3.20
CA SER A 289 7.80 6.07 2.79
C SER A 289 7.74 5.89 1.26
N ILE A 290 7.99 6.95 0.48
CA ILE A 290 8.00 6.90 -0.98
C ILE A 290 9.35 6.32 -1.46
N ASN A 291 9.32 5.12 -2.03
CA ASN A 291 10.53 4.41 -2.43
C ASN A 291 10.93 4.71 -3.88
N VAL A 292 11.71 5.78 -4.11
CA VAL A 292 12.26 6.13 -5.43
C VAL A 292 13.75 5.77 -5.57
N PRO A 293 14.28 5.62 -6.80
CA PRO A 293 15.70 5.42 -7.04
C PRO A 293 16.58 6.46 -6.31
N ALA A 294 17.78 6.04 -5.89
CA ALA A 294 18.67 6.87 -5.08
C ALA A 294 19.04 8.21 -5.76
N SER A 295 19.06 8.26 -7.09
CA SER A 295 19.29 9.48 -7.88
C SER A 295 18.27 10.60 -7.59
N ILE A 296 17.04 10.26 -7.18
CA ILE A 296 15.96 11.22 -6.88
C ILE A 296 15.93 11.58 -5.39
N LYS A 297 16.46 10.70 -4.54
CA LYS A 297 16.67 10.96 -3.11
C LYS A 297 17.86 11.91 -2.88
N LYS A 298 18.88 11.87 -3.74
CA LYS A 298 20.09 12.69 -3.61
C LYS A 298 19.74 14.18 -3.78
N LYS A 299 20.16 14.99 -2.80
CA LYS A 299 20.23 16.45 -2.92
C LYS A 299 21.21 16.77 -4.05
N ASN A 300 20.80 17.57 -5.03
CA ASN A 300 21.76 18.52 -5.58
C ASN A 300 21.96 19.56 -4.47
N PRO A 301 23.19 19.79 -3.99
CA PRO A 301 23.42 20.83 -3.00
C PRO A 301 23.04 22.17 -3.64
N THR A 302 21.90 22.73 -3.23
CA THR A 302 21.60 24.14 -3.48
C THR A 302 22.65 24.94 -2.72
N GLN A 303 23.47 25.71 -3.46
CA GLN A 303 24.46 26.64 -2.94
C GLN A 303 23.81 27.89 -2.32
N SER A 304 22.78 27.72 -1.50
CA SER A 304 22.20 28.81 -0.72
C SER A 304 22.60 28.64 0.74
N SER A 305 23.23 29.65 1.30
CA SER A 305 23.39 29.80 2.75
C SER A 305 22.03 29.57 3.44
N PRO A 306 21.98 28.90 4.60
CA PRO A 306 20.72 28.69 5.31
C PRO A 306 20.20 30.02 5.86
N GLU A 307 19.44 30.75 5.06
CA GLU A 307 18.62 31.86 5.53
C GLU A 307 17.35 31.27 6.15
N GLY A 308 17.26 31.28 7.48
CA GLY A 308 16.04 30.93 8.22
C GLY A 308 16.22 29.85 9.30
N SER A 309 15.10 29.43 9.86
CA SER A 309 15.07 28.42 10.92
C SER A 309 15.31 27.02 10.36
N ARG A 310 15.79 26.12 11.23
CA ARG A 310 15.96 24.69 10.88
C ARG A 310 14.66 24.09 10.35
N ALA A 311 13.53 24.44 10.94
CA ALA A 311 12.22 23.98 10.50
C ALA A 311 11.87 24.49 9.10
N GLN A 312 12.25 25.73 8.74
CA GLN A 312 12.04 26.28 7.39
C GLN A 312 12.89 25.54 6.35
N GLU A 313 14.15 25.23 6.64
CA GLU A 313 15.00 24.42 5.76
C GLU A 313 14.45 23.01 5.53
N ARG A 314 13.94 22.38 6.59
CA ARG A 314 13.34 21.04 6.52
C ARG A 314 12.06 21.04 5.71
N LEU A 315 11.22 22.06 5.90
CA LEU A 315 10.04 22.29 5.06
C LEU A 315 10.43 22.46 3.60
N GLN A 316 11.41 23.32 3.29
CA GLN A 316 11.86 23.55 1.91
C GLN A 316 12.42 22.27 1.29
N THR A 317 13.20 21.49 2.04
CA THR A 317 13.70 20.18 1.57
C THR A 317 12.55 19.22 1.21
N ALA A 318 11.47 19.21 2.00
CA ALA A 318 10.30 18.38 1.74
C ALA A 318 9.51 18.88 0.52
N VAL A 319 9.38 20.20 0.36
CA VAL A 319 8.77 20.85 -0.81
C VAL A 319 9.53 20.48 -2.09
N ASP A 320 10.84 20.66 -2.10
CA ASP A 320 11.69 20.33 -3.25
C ASP A 320 11.59 18.84 -3.61
N TYR A 321 11.47 17.98 -2.60
CA TYR A 321 11.26 16.56 -2.82
C TYR A 321 9.91 16.28 -3.49
N VAL A 322 8.82 16.93 -3.07
CA VAL A 322 7.52 16.81 -3.76
C VAL A 322 7.61 17.28 -5.21
N TYR A 323 8.30 18.38 -5.49
CA TYR A 323 8.51 18.83 -6.87
C TYR A 323 9.32 17.84 -7.69
N ARG A 324 10.41 17.26 -7.15
CA ARG A 324 11.18 16.20 -7.82
C ARG A 324 10.32 14.98 -8.14
N LEU A 325 9.46 14.58 -7.21
CA LEU A 325 8.52 13.46 -7.42
C LEU A 325 7.50 13.77 -8.53
N ASN A 326 7.00 15.01 -8.59
CA ASN A 326 6.07 15.46 -9.62
C ASN A 326 6.73 15.53 -11.01
N ALA A 327 7.94 16.11 -11.07
CA ALA A 327 8.73 16.23 -12.30
C ALA A 327 9.09 14.87 -12.88
N MET A 328 9.58 13.93 -12.04
CA MET A 328 9.88 12.56 -12.47
C MET A 328 8.72 11.91 -13.21
N TYR A 329 7.49 12.11 -12.72
CA TYR A 329 6.30 11.56 -13.35
C TYR A 329 5.99 12.22 -14.70
N ARG A 330 6.13 13.54 -14.80
CA ARG A 330 5.92 14.28 -16.06
C ARG A 330 6.91 13.86 -17.14
N ASP A 331 8.19 13.70 -16.79
CA ASP A 331 9.25 13.31 -17.73
C ASP A 331 9.07 11.85 -18.21
N SER A 332 8.61 10.96 -17.33
CA SER A 332 8.30 9.57 -17.67
C SER A 332 7.03 9.41 -18.54
N ALA A 333 6.23 10.47 -18.68
CA ALA A 333 4.93 10.45 -19.36
C ALA A 333 4.96 11.08 -20.77
N SER A 334 6.12 11.55 -21.25
CA SER A 334 6.29 12.01 -22.62
C SER A 334 6.10 10.85 -23.61
N PRO A 335 5.28 11.01 -24.67
CA PRO A 335 5.03 9.94 -25.63
C PRO A 335 6.32 9.59 -26.38
N ILE A 336 6.62 8.28 -26.45
CA ILE A 336 7.61 7.74 -27.37
C ILE A 336 7.08 8.05 -28.78
N VAL A 337 7.71 8.98 -29.47
CA VAL A 337 7.53 9.18 -30.91
C VAL A 337 8.18 7.97 -31.58
N ILE A 338 7.38 7.06 -32.10
CA ILE A 338 7.85 5.98 -32.97
C ILE A 338 8.05 6.65 -34.35
N PRO A 339 9.26 6.65 -34.93
CA PRO A 339 9.45 7.16 -36.30
C PRO A 339 8.70 6.25 -37.29
N ASP A 340 8.07 6.87 -38.29
CA ASP A 340 7.34 6.20 -39.37
C ASP A 340 8.17 5.20 -40.16
#